data_AF-A0A1R1YLE5-F1
#
_entry.id   AF-A0A1R1YLE5-F1
#
_cell.length_a   1.000
_cell.length_b   1.000
_cell.length_c   1.000
_cell.angle_alpha   90.00
_cell.angle_beta   90.00
_cell.angle_gamma   90.00
#
_symmetry.space_group_name_H-M   'P 1'
#
loop_
_entity.id
_entity.type
_entity.pdbx_description
1 polymer ?
#
loop_
_entity_poly.entity_id
_entity_poly.type
_entity_poly.pdbx_seq_one_letter_code
_entity_poly.pdbx_strand_id
1 'polypeptide(L)'
;MYYSAWKMCEGSTVLCGLGFSGYDQNKNPIFEDISNVHIFKIEFATYHKQVLDYWNIGTSSWLRQYIYLRIMPEGKKSSRMATIITFLVSALWHGFYPGYYLAFLIAAFNSNCSRTIYRAFHPFYNNPKNFGRFNFIFKILYSTIGIAVTSACLAFELAPFILLNFSETLQVWSIFYYYIIVGIVALSLYFDVFGGTKTFKKINMKINPVDTKDTEASKKKIE
;
A
#
# COMPACT_ATOMS: atom_id res chain seq x y z
N MET A 1 -19.61 7.39 -9.83
CA MET A 1 -20.52 6.39 -9.23
C MET A 1 -19.80 5.48 -8.22
N TYR A 2 -18.58 5.01 -8.50
CA TYR A 2 -17.84 4.07 -7.63
C TYR A 2 -17.65 4.52 -6.16
N TYR A 3 -17.15 5.73 -5.91
CA TYR A 3 -16.99 6.24 -4.53
C TYR A 3 -18.29 6.76 -3.91
N SER A 4 -19.31 7.04 -4.73
CA SER A 4 -20.52 7.74 -4.32
C SER A 4 -21.32 6.92 -3.31
N ALA A 5 -21.43 5.60 -3.52
CA ALA A 5 -22.13 4.71 -2.59
C ALA A 5 -21.50 4.75 -1.18
N TRP A 6 -20.17 4.67 -1.10
CA TRP A 6 -19.45 4.76 0.18
C TRP A 6 -19.68 6.10 0.87
N LYS A 7 -19.58 7.22 0.13
CA LYS A 7 -19.80 8.55 0.70
C LYS A 7 -21.24 8.81 1.10
N MET A 8 -22.22 8.23 0.42
CA MET A 8 -23.63 8.31 0.82
C MET A 8 -23.89 7.53 2.12
N CYS A 9 -23.32 6.33 2.26
CA CYS A 9 -23.41 5.55 3.49
C CYS A 9 -22.72 6.26 4.67
N GLU A 10 -21.51 6.81 4.45
CA GLU A 10 -20.79 7.61 5.43
C GLU A 10 -21.65 8.82 5.87
N GLY A 11 -22.15 9.60 4.91
CA GLY A 11 -23.01 10.76 5.19
C GLY A 11 -24.27 10.39 5.98
N SER A 12 -24.93 9.29 5.63
CA SER A 12 -26.10 8.80 6.37
C SER A 12 -25.75 8.43 7.82
N THR A 13 -24.57 7.83 8.02
CA THR A 13 -24.08 7.45 9.36
C THR A 13 -23.73 8.69 10.21
N VAL A 14 -23.15 9.73 9.61
CA VAL A 14 -22.94 11.04 10.27
C VAL A 14 -24.28 11.65 10.69
N LEU A 15 -25.29 11.65 9.81
CA LEU A 15 -26.62 12.19 10.11
C LEU A 15 -27.32 11.47 11.27
N CYS A 16 -27.07 10.17 11.44
CA CYS A 16 -27.55 9.38 12.57
C CYS A 16 -26.73 9.59 13.87
N GLY A 17 -25.73 10.47 13.87
CA GLY A 17 -24.92 10.78 15.06
C GLY A 17 -23.79 9.79 15.35
N LEU A 18 -23.48 8.87 14.43
CA LEU A 18 -22.48 7.81 14.63
C LEU A 18 -21.11 8.13 14.03
N GLY A 19 -20.91 9.34 13.51
CA GLY A 19 -19.69 9.71 12.78
C GLY A 19 -18.68 10.56 13.53
N PHE A 20 -18.99 11.05 14.74
CA PHE A 20 -18.14 12.01 15.43
C PHE A 20 -16.87 11.36 16.00
N SER A 21 -15.71 11.94 15.69
CA SER A 21 -14.38 11.42 16.03
C SER A 21 -13.56 12.32 16.95
N GLY A 22 -14.13 13.44 17.39
CA GLY A 22 -13.45 14.44 18.20
C GLY A 22 -13.33 15.80 17.52
N TYR A 23 -12.40 16.62 18.02
CA TYR A 23 -12.16 17.98 17.53
C TYR A 23 -10.74 18.13 16.99
N ASP A 24 -10.58 18.95 15.95
CA ASP A 24 -9.27 19.33 15.43
C ASP A 24 -8.56 20.37 16.33
N GLN A 25 -7.33 20.75 15.95
CA GLN A 25 -6.55 21.77 16.66
C GLN A 25 -7.25 23.14 16.74
N ASN A 26 -8.17 23.41 15.82
CA ASN A 26 -8.96 24.64 15.72
C ASN A 26 -10.36 24.49 16.35
N LYS A 27 -10.64 23.38 17.05
CA LYS A 27 -11.93 23.03 17.66
C LYS A 27 -13.09 22.80 16.66
N ASN A 28 -12.80 22.47 15.41
CA ASN A 28 -13.82 22.01 14.48
C ASN A 28 -14.12 20.52 14.70
N PRO A 29 -15.38 20.07 14.60
CA PRO A 29 -15.72 18.67 14.74
C PRO A 29 -15.18 17.85 13.56
N ILE A 30 -14.58 16.70 13.87
CA ILE A 30 -14.03 15.74 12.90
C ILE A 30 -14.99 14.55 12.79
N PHE A 31 -15.15 14.02 11.57
CA PHE A 31 -16.01 12.86 11.27
C PHE A 31 -15.30 11.76 10.48
N GLU A 32 -14.04 11.49 10.80
CA GLU A 32 -13.16 10.64 9.98
C GLU A 32 -13.19 9.14 10.35
N ASP A 33 -13.58 8.75 11.57
CA ASP A 33 -13.46 7.35 12.03
C ASP A 33 -14.36 6.38 11.26
N ILE A 34 -15.50 6.86 10.77
CA ILE A 34 -16.42 6.05 9.95
C ILE A 34 -16.06 6.07 8.46
N SER A 35 -15.05 6.85 8.05
CA SER A 35 -14.74 6.99 6.64
C SER A 35 -14.19 5.69 6.09
N ASN A 36 -14.80 5.19 5.02
CA ASN A 36 -14.41 3.94 4.39
C ASN A 36 -13.53 4.19 3.16
N VAL A 37 -13.61 5.37 2.55
CA VAL A 37 -12.79 5.76 1.39
C VAL A 37 -12.24 7.18 1.47
N HIS A 38 -10.95 7.38 1.23
CA HIS A 38 -10.37 8.72 1.01
C HIS A 38 -9.98 8.93 -0.45
N ILE A 39 -10.90 9.47 -1.26
CA ILE A 39 -10.81 9.56 -2.72
C ILE A 39 -9.47 10.15 -3.19
N PHE A 40 -9.11 11.36 -2.74
CA PHE A 40 -7.86 11.98 -3.17
C PHE A 40 -6.61 11.20 -2.76
N LYS A 41 -6.62 10.54 -1.58
CA LYS A 41 -5.48 9.74 -1.13
C LYS A 41 -5.35 8.44 -1.94
N ILE A 42 -6.44 7.94 -2.51
CA ILE A 42 -6.46 6.80 -3.43
C ILE A 42 -5.96 7.23 -4.82
N GLU A 43 -6.58 8.25 -5.41
CA GLU A 43 -6.27 8.69 -6.78
C GLU A 43 -4.82 9.20 -6.93
N PHE A 44 -4.28 9.81 -5.88
CA PHE A 44 -2.90 10.31 -5.84
C PHE A 44 -1.95 9.43 -5.04
N ALA A 45 -2.29 8.15 -4.84
CA ALA A 45 -1.40 7.20 -4.19
C ALA A 45 -0.14 6.98 -5.04
N THR A 46 1.03 7.11 -4.41
CA THR A 46 2.33 6.97 -5.10
C THR A 46 2.89 5.55 -5.04
N TYR A 47 2.27 4.68 -4.25
CA TYR A 47 2.61 3.27 -4.16
C TYR A 47 1.37 2.45 -3.79
N HIS A 48 1.27 1.25 -4.34
CA HIS A 48 0.08 0.39 -4.23
C HIS A 48 -0.43 0.15 -2.81
N LYS A 49 0.46 -0.12 -1.84
CA LYS A 49 0.04 -0.33 -0.44
C LYS A 49 -0.73 0.87 0.15
N GLN A 50 -0.45 2.09 -0.30
CA GLN A 50 -1.14 3.30 0.14
C GLN A 50 -2.62 3.29 -0.26
N VAL A 51 -2.94 2.77 -1.44
CA VAL A 51 -4.34 2.63 -1.90
C VAL A 51 -5.13 1.79 -0.91
N LEU A 52 -4.56 0.65 -0.50
CA LEU A 52 -5.19 -0.28 0.44
C LEU A 52 -5.35 0.29 1.86
N ASP A 53 -4.62 1.34 2.23
CA ASP A 53 -4.81 2.05 3.52
C ASP A 53 -5.99 3.02 3.48
N TYR A 54 -6.43 3.42 2.29
CA TYR A 54 -7.45 4.46 2.10
C TYR A 54 -8.69 3.99 1.34
N TRP A 55 -8.67 2.78 0.80
CA TRP A 55 -9.78 2.10 0.17
C TRP A 55 -10.35 1.02 1.08
N ASN A 56 -11.67 1.03 1.25
CA ASN A 56 -12.42 0.06 2.04
C ASN A 56 -11.82 -0.16 3.45
N ILE A 57 -11.60 0.95 4.15
CA ILE A 57 -10.86 1.04 5.42
C ILE A 57 -11.43 0.13 6.51
N GLY A 58 -12.75 0.04 6.63
CA GLY A 58 -13.44 -0.84 7.58
C GLY A 58 -13.13 -2.31 7.31
N THR A 59 -13.23 -2.76 6.05
CA THR A 59 -12.89 -4.14 5.67
C THR A 59 -11.40 -4.41 5.86
N SER A 60 -10.55 -3.47 5.47
CA SER A 60 -9.10 -3.55 5.68
C SER A 60 -8.74 -3.66 7.16
N SER A 61 -9.43 -2.92 8.02
CA SER A 61 -9.25 -2.97 9.48
C SER A 61 -9.73 -4.30 10.06
N TRP A 62 -10.88 -4.81 9.61
CA TRP A 62 -11.39 -6.12 9.98
C TRP A 62 -10.40 -7.23 9.58
N LEU A 63 -9.98 -7.29 8.30
CA LEU A 63 -8.98 -8.25 7.82
C LEU A 63 -7.67 -8.14 8.61
N ARG A 64 -7.25 -6.91 8.93
CA ARG A 64 -6.04 -6.68 9.70
C ARG A 64 -6.12 -7.28 11.11
N GLN A 65 -7.21 -7.03 11.82
CA GLN A 65 -7.39 -7.45 13.22
C GLN A 65 -7.68 -8.94 13.33
N TYR A 66 -8.54 -9.46 12.45
CA TYR A 66 -9.06 -10.82 12.56
C TYR A 66 -8.26 -11.86 11.78
N ILE A 67 -7.51 -11.45 10.75
CA ILE A 67 -6.70 -12.38 9.94
C ILE A 67 -5.22 -12.06 10.09
N TYR A 68 -4.77 -10.90 9.58
CA TYR A 68 -3.35 -10.59 9.46
C TYR A 68 -2.60 -10.69 10.78
N LEU A 69 -3.08 -10.02 11.83
CA LEU A 69 -2.39 -10.02 13.13
C LEU A 69 -2.38 -11.39 13.81
N ARG A 70 -3.35 -12.26 13.51
CA ARG A 70 -3.45 -13.59 14.12
C ARG A 70 -2.50 -14.62 13.49
N ILE A 71 -2.12 -14.41 12.24
CA ILE A 71 -1.18 -15.26 11.49
C ILE A 71 0.24 -14.69 11.45
N MET A 72 0.44 -13.49 12.00
CA MET A 72 1.75 -12.86 12.09
C MET A 72 2.65 -13.67 13.05
N PRO A 73 3.85 -14.07 12.61
CA PRO A 73 4.78 -14.74 13.50
C PRO A 73 5.19 -13.84 14.67
N GLU A 74 5.35 -14.42 15.86
CA GLU A 74 5.74 -13.70 17.07
C GLU A 74 7.05 -12.92 16.86
N GLY A 75 7.10 -11.71 17.42
CA GLY A 75 8.27 -10.82 17.31
C GLY A 75 8.51 -10.19 15.93
N LYS A 76 7.75 -10.55 14.88
CA LYS A 76 7.89 -9.94 13.55
C LYS A 76 6.97 -8.75 13.37
N LYS A 77 7.50 -7.67 12.78
CA LYS A 77 6.72 -6.45 12.44
C LYS A 77 5.95 -6.57 11.11
N SER A 78 6.37 -7.47 10.22
CA SER A 78 5.67 -7.74 8.96
C SER A 78 6.01 -9.13 8.41
N SER A 79 5.03 -9.80 7.80
CA SER A 79 5.20 -11.08 7.10
C SER A 79 4.54 -11.03 5.72
N ARG A 80 5.29 -11.43 4.68
CA ARG A 80 4.75 -11.53 3.31
C ARG A 80 3.71 -12.64 3.19
N MET A 81 3.93 -13.76 3.89
CA MET A 81 2.97 -14.86 3.95
C MET A 81 1.68 -14.43 4.64
N ALA A 82 1.78 -13.64 5.73
CA ALA A 82 0.61 -13.09 6.38
C ALA A 82 -0.20 -12.19 5.42
N THR A 83 0.49 -11.36 4.62
CA THR A 83 -0.18 -10.57 3.58
C THR A 83 -0.91 -11.49 2.60
N ILE A 84 -0.23 -12.48 2.01
CA ILE A 84 -0.82 -13.39 1.02
C ILE A 84 -2.06 -14.10 1.57
N ILE A 85 -1.97 -14.70 2.76
CA ILE A 85 -3.10 -15.38 3.40
C ILE A 85 -4.26 -14.40 3.64
N THR A 86 -3.98 -13.18 4.10
CA THR A 86 -5.03 -12.17 4.33
C THR A 86 -5.75 -11.81 3.03
N PHE A 87 -5.02 -11.66 1.94
CA PHE A 87 -5.60 -11.41 0.62
C PHE A 87 -6.38 -12.62 0.08
N LEU A 88 -5.92 -13.84 0.33
CA LEU A 88 -6.66 -15.05 -0.04
C LEU A 88 -7.97 -15.19 0.75
N VAL A 89 -7.97 -14.85 2.04
CA VAL A 89 -9.21 -14.78 2.84
C VAL A 89 -10.14 -13.68 2.30
N SER A 90 -9.60 -12.54 1.89
CA SER A 90 -10.38 -11.51 1.21
C SER A 90 -10.98 -12.04 -0.09
N ALA A 91 -10.23 -12.79 -0.90
CA ALA A 91 -10.75 -13.40 -2.13
C ALA A 91 -11.93 -14.33 -1.84
N LEU A 92 -11.77 -15.21 -0.84
CA LEU A 92 -12.82 -16.12 -0.38
C LEU A 92 -14.07 -15.37 0.08
N TRP A 93 -13.91 -14.25 0.80
CA TRP A 93 -15.03 -13.41 1.23
C TRP A 93 -15.79 -12.79 0.04
N HIS A 94 -15.11 -12.50 -1.07
CA HIS A 94 -15.78 -12.01 -2.30
C HIS A 94 -16.50 -13.13 -3.07
N GLY A 95 -16.01 -14.37 -2.98
CA GLY A 95 -16.69 -15.56 -3.50
C GLY A 95 -15.75 -16.62 -4.06
N PHE A 96 -16.33 -17.59 -4.78
CA PHE A 96 -15.60 -18.76 -5.32
C PHE A 96 -15.18 -18.62 -6.78
N TYR A 97 -15.46 -17.48 -7.41
CA TYR A 97 -15.07 -17.24 -8.80
C TYR A 97 -13.54 -17.12 -8.94
N PRO A 98 -12.91 -17.79 -9.93
CA PRO A 98 -11.45 -17.77 -10.11
C PRO A 98 -10.86 -16.37 -10.25
N GLY A 99 -11.59 -15.43 -10.85
CA GLY A 99 -11.16 -14.04 -11.00
C GLY A 99 -10.82 -13.37 -9.67
N TYR A 100 -11.57 -13.62 -8.59
CA TYR A 100 -11.24 -13.05 -7.29
C TYR A 100 -9.87 -13.52 -6.79
N TYR A 101 -9.57 -14.81 -6.90
CA TYR A 101 -8.29 -15.35 -6.47
C TYR A 101 -7.12 -14.76 -7.26
N LEU A 102 -7.28 -14.58 -8.58
CA LEU A 102 -6.29 -13.89 -9.41
C LEU A 102 -6.09 -12.44 -8.98
N ALA A 103 -7.17 -11.68 -8.82
CA ALA A 103 -7.14 -10.27 -8.43
C ALA A 103 -6.41 -10.07 -7.09
N PHE A 104 -6.85 -10.78 -6.05
CA PHE A 104 -6.31 -10.63 -4.71
C PHE A 104 -4.89 -11.20 -4.58
N LEU A 105 -4.55 -12.26 -5.32
CA LEU A 105 -3.18 -12.78 -5.32
C LEU A 105 -2.21 -11.76 -5.91
N ILE A 106 -2.53 -11.15 -7.06
CA ILE A 106 -1.71 -10.09 -7.64
C ILE A 106 -1.64 -8.87 -6.71
N ALA A 107 -2.77 -8.45 -6.12
CA ALA A 107 -2.79 -7.37 -5.14
C ALA A 107 -1.90 -7.64 -3.92
N ALA A 108 -1.83 -8.90 -3.45
CA ALA A 108 -0.93 -9.28 -2.36
C ALA A 108 0.56 -9.12 -2.76
N PHE A 109 0.93 -9.54 -3.97
CA PHE A 109 2.28 -9.38 -4.49
C PHE A 109 2.64 -7.92 -4.73
N ASN A 110 1.74 -7.13 -5.33
CA ASN A 110 1.93 -5.69 -5.52
C ASN A 110 2.04 -4.94 -4.18
N SER A 111 1.26 -5.32 -3.17
CA SER A 111 1.35 -4.75 -1.82
C SER A 111 2.71 -5.04 -1.17
N ASN A 112 3.23 -6.26 -1.31
CA ASN A 112 4.56 -6.63 -0.80
C ASN A 112 5.70 -5.93 -1.57
N CYS A 113 5.62 -5.87 -2.90
CA CYS A 113 6.61 -5.20 -3.75
C CYS A 113 6.63 -3.70 -3.50
N SER A 114 5.47 -3.05 -3.50
CA SER A 114 5.34 -1.60 -3.25
C SER A 114 5.86 -1.20 -1.88
N ARG A 115 5.64 -2.00 -0.83
CA ARG A 115 6.22 -1.76 0.50
C ARG A 115 7.75 -1.84 0.49
N THR A 116 8.31 -2.75 -0.31
CA THR A 116 9.77 -2.92 -0.44
C THR A 116 10.39 -1.72 -1.18
N ILE A 117 9.78 -1.32 -2.31
CA ILE A 117 10.17 -0.12 -3.06
C ILE A 117 10.05 1.13 -2.17
N TYR A 118 8.93 1.29 -1.47
CA TYR A 118 8.71 2.43 -0.58
C TYR A 118 9.82 2.50 0.48
N ARG A 119 10.15 1.41 1.17
CA ARG A 119 11.25 1.39 2.15
C ARG A 119 12.62 1.71 1.53
N ALA A 120 12.83 1.33 0.28
CA ALA A 120 14.07 1.59 -0.45
C ALA A 120 14.19 3.06 -0.88
N PHE A 121 13.12 3.65 -1.41
CA PHE A 121 13.16 4.97 -2.05
C PHE A 121 12.63 6.13 -1.20
N HIS A 122 11.70 5.89 -0.28
CA HIS A 122 11.09 6.94 0.53
C HIS A 122 12.08 7.75 1.39
N PRO A 123 13.17 7.17 1.94
CA PRO A 123 14.20 7.97 2.61
C PRO A 123 14.83 9.03 1.72
N PHE A 124 14.90 8.80 0.40
CA PHE A 124 15.41 9.79 -0.55
C PHE A 124 14.44 10.93 -0.80
N TYR A 125 13.15 10.63 -0.76
CA TYR A 125 12.07 11.60 -0.93
C TYR A 125 11.95 12.57 0.27
N ASN A 126 12.13 12.05 1.49
CA ASN A 126 11.94 12.85 2.71
C ASN A 126 13.10 13.80 3.01
N ASN A 127 14.33 13.46 2.63
CA ASN A 127 15.49 14.32 2.96
C ASN A 127 15.81 15.28 1.81
N PRO A 128 15.55 16.59 1.96
CA PRO A 128 15.75 17.57 0.90
C PRO A 128 17.22 17.81 0.54
N LYS A 129 18.17 17.35 1.37
CA LYS A 129 19.62 17.51 1.14
C LYS A 129 20.16 16.60 0.04
N ASN A 130 19.43 15.54 -0.33
CA ASN A 130 19.94 14.48 -1.19
C ASN A 130 20.17 14.89 -2.65
N PHE A 131 19.40 15.86 -3.15
CA PHE A 131 19.41 16.27 -4.56
C PHE A 131 19.65 17.77 -4.76
N GLY A 132 19.86 18.54 -3.68
CA GLY A 132 20.06 19.99 -3.74
C GLY A 132 19.03 20.68 -4.65
N ARG A 133 19.50 21.39 -5.67
CA ARG A 133 18.65 22.09 -6.67
C ARG A 133 17.72 21.17 -7.47
N PHE A 134 18.04 19.89 -7.61
CA PHE A 134 17.25 18.93 -8.38
C PHE A 134 16.18 18.21 -7.54
N ASN A 135 16.10 18.49 -6.23
CA ASN A 135 15.13 17.85 -5.33
C ASN A 135 13.68 18.04 -5.77
N PHE A 136 13.32 19.25 -6.25
CA PHE A 136 11.97 19.52 -6.74
C PHE A 136 11.59 18.62 -7.93
N ILE A 137 12.49 18.51 -8.92
CA ILE A 137 12.29 17.67 -10.10
C ILE A 137 12.20 16.20 -9.71
N PHE A 138 13.07 15.74 -8.81
CA PHE A 138 13.03 14.37 -8.29
C PHE A 138 11.68 14.06 -7.62
N LYS A 139 11.17 14.96 -6.77
CA LYS A 139 9.87 14.76 -6.09
C LYS A 139 8.71 14.68 -7.08
N ILE A 140 8.69 15.54 -8.10
CA ILE A 140 7.66 15.49 -9.15
C ILE A 140 7.74 14.15 -9.88
N LEU A 141 8.93 13.76 -10.36
CA LEU A 141 9.09 12.51 -11.09
C LEU A 141 8.71 11.30 -10.23
N TYR A 142 9.18 11.26 -8.98
CA TYR A 142 8.85 10.19 -8.03
C TYR A 142 7.34 10.07 -7.83
N SER A 143 6.64 11.19 -7.58
CA SER A 143 5.19 11.18 -7.38
C SER A 143 4.43 10.80 -8.65
N THR A 144 4.74 11.41 -9.79
CA THR A 144 4.03 11.16 -11.05
C THR A 144 4.23 9.73 -11.55
N ILE A 145 5.46 9.22 -11.51
CA ILE A 145 5.75 7.82 -11.88
C ILE A 145 5.08 6.88 -10.88
N GLY A 146 5.14 7.18 -9.58
CA GLY A 146 4.51 6.37 -8.54
C GLY A 146 2.99 6.26 -8.71
N ILE A 147 2.32 7.37 -9.03
CA ILE A 147 0.88 7.41 -9.34
C ILE A 147 0.60 6.58 -10.59
N ALA A 148 1.32 6.81 -11.69
CA ALA A 148 1.09 6.08 -12.94
C ALA A 148 1.26 4.56 -12.78
N VAL A 149 2.32 4.12 -12.09
CA VAL A 149 2.57 2.70 -11.80
C VAL A 149 1.48 2.14 -10.88
N THR A 150 1.08 2.88 -9.84
CA THR A 150 0.03 2.44 -8.93
C THR A 150 -1.32 2.27 -9.64
N SER A 151 -1.70 3.23 -10.48
CA SER A 151 -2.92 3.15 -11.30
C SER A 151 -2.87 1.99 -12.29
N ALA A 152 -1.72 1.72 -12.91
CA ALA A 152 -1.53 0.57 -13.79
C ALA A 152 -1.68 -0.76 -13.02
N CYS A 153 -1.11 -0.89 -11.83
CA CYS A 153 -1.31 -2.05 -10.96
C CYS A 153 -2.79 -2.25 -10.63
N LEU A 154 -3.50 -1.19 -10.23
CA LEU A 154 -4.93 -1.28 -9.91
C LEU A 154 -5.77 -1.70 -11.12
N ALA A 155 -5.51 -1.13 -12.30
CA ALA A 155 -6.22 -1.51 -13.52
C ALA A 155 -6.02 -2.98 -13.87
N PHE A 156 -4.78 -3.47 -13.73
CA PHE A 156 -4.45 -4.87 -13.98
C PHE A 156 -5.10 -5.84 -12.97
N GLU A 157 -5.18 -5.44 -11.70
CA GLU A 157 -5.85 -6.19 -10.62
C GLU A 157 -7.37 -6.18 -10.74
N LEU A 158 -7.95 -5.08 -11.21
CA LEU A 158 -9.40 -4.93 -11.34
C LEU A 158 -9.96 -5.76 -12.50
N ALA A 159 -9.17 -6.01 -13.55
CA ALA A 159 -9.59 -6.80 -14.71
C ALA A 159 -10.15 -8.20 -14.32
N PRO A 160 -9.43 -9.08 -13.60
CA PRO A 160 -10.00 -10.35 -13.12
C PRO A 160 -11.16 -10.20 -12.15
N PHE A 161 -11.17 -9.12 -11.35
CA PHE A 161 -12.23 -8.87 -10.39
C PHE A 161 -13.57 -8.58 -11.09
N ILE A 162 -13.53 -7.95 -12.26
CA ILE A 162 -14.72 -7.67 -13.09
C ILE A 162 -15.09 -8.89 -13.95
N LEU A 163 -14.11 -9.55 -14.56
CA LEU A 163 -14.35 -10.66 -15.49
C LEU A 163 -14.82 -11.94 -14.80
N LEU A 164 -14.40 -12.17 -13.55
CA LEU A 164 -14.70 -13.36 -12.73
C LEU A 164 -14.17 -14.71 -13.29
N ASN A 165 -13.90 -14.80 -14.59
CA ASN A 165 -13.42 -16.00 -15.28
C ASN A 165 -11.88 -16.02 -15.44
N PHE A 166 -11.31 -17.21 -15.29
CA PHE A 166 -9.87 -17.43 -15.41
C PHE A 166 -9.35 -17.22 -16.84
N SER A 167 -9.98 -17.84 -17.84
CA SER A 167 -9.50 -17.81 -19.23
C SER A 167 -9.57 -16.39 -19.83
N GLU A 168 -10.68 -15.70 -19.64
CA GLU A 168 -10.88 -14.32 -20.11
C GLU A 168 -9.86 -13.36 -19.46
N THR A 169 -9.58 -13.54 -18.17
CA THR A 169 -8.53 -12.77 -17.50
C THR A 169 -7.17 -12.98 -18.16
N LEU A 170 -6.76 -14.23 -18.41
CA LEU A 170 -5.47 -14.52 -19.03
C LEU A 170 -5.37 -13.94 -20.44
N GLN A 171 -6.46 -13.99 -21.22
CA GLN A 171 -6.51 -13.36 -22.54
C GLN A 171 -6.27 -11.85 -22.42
N VAL A 172 -6.99 -11.15 -21.54
CA VAL A 172 -6.79 -9.71 -21.32
C VAL A 172 -5.36 -9.40 -20.86
N TRP A 173 -4.83 -10.14 -19.89
CA TRP A 173 -3.46 -9.94 -19.42
C TRP A 173 -2.40 -10.24 -20.48
N SER A 174 -2.67 -11.19 -21.39
CA SER A 174 -1.77 -11.51 -22.51
C SER A 174 -1.66 -10.37 -23.53
N ILE A 175 -2.74 -9.63 -23.77
CA ILE A 175 -2.73 -8.45 -24.66
C ILE A 175 -1.76 -7.39 -24.14
N PHE A 176 -1.63 -7.27 -22.82
CA PHE A 176 -0.68 -6.39 -22.16
C PHE A 176 0.64 -7.09 -21.79
N TYR A 177 0.94 -8.25 -22.39
CA TYR A 177 2.18 -9.01 -22.18
C TYR A 177 2.50 -9.31 -20.71
N TYR A 178 1.48 -9.45 -19.85
CA TYR A 178 1.65 -9.72 -18.43
C TYR A 178 2.60 -8.74 -17.71
N TYR A 179 2.68 -7.49 -18.15
CA TYR A 179 3.70 -6.52 -17.69
C TYR A 179 3.79 -6.35 -16.17
N ILE A 180 2.66 -6.38 -15.44
CA ILE A 180 2.65 -6.33 -13.97
C ILE A 180 3.26 -7.58 -13.34
N ILE A 181 2.95 -8.77 -13.87
CA ILE A 181 3.52 -10.04 -13.36
C ILE A 181 5.03 -10.05 -13.60
N VAL A 182 5.47 -9.66 -14.80
CA VAL A 182 6.90 -9.52 -15.13
C VAL A 182 7.57 -8.52 -14.19
N GLY A 183 6.94 -7.38 -13.93
CA GLY A 183 7.43 -6.37 -12.99
C GLY A 183 7.57 -6.89 -11.56
N ILE A 184 6.56 -7.58 -11.03
CA ILE A 184 6.58 -8.22 -9.71
C ILE A 184 7.74 -9.21 -9.61
N VAL A 185 7.91 -10.08 -10.61
CA VAL A 185 8.98 -11.09 -10.63
C VAL A 185 10.34 -10.42 -10.68
N ALA A 186 10.54 -9.45 -11.58
CA ALA A 186 11.81 -8.72 -11.70
C ALA A 186 12.18 -8.00 -10.40
N LEU A 187 11.22 -7.32 -9.75
CA LEU A 187 11.45 -6.63 -8.48
C LEU A 187 11.75 -7.60 -7.35
N SER A 188 11.01 -8.71 -7.27
CA SER A 188 11.24 -9.73 -6.25
C SER A 188 12.63 -10.35 -6.41
N LEU A 189 13.03 -10.72 -7.63
CA LEU A 189 14.38 -11.22 -7.91
C LEU A 189 15.46 -10.20 -7.53
N TYR A 190 15.28 -8.93 -7.89
CA TYR A 190 16.24 -7.88 -7.56
C TYR A 190 16.41 -7.69 -6.05
N PHE A 191 15.32 -7.58 -5.30
CA PHE A 191 15.37 -7.29 -3.87
C PHE A 191 15.72 -8.50 -2.99
N ASP A 192 15.30 -9.71 -3.39
CA ASP A 192 15.47 -10.93 -2.61
C ASP A 192 16.71 -11.74 -3.02
N VAL A 193 17.02 -11.81 -4.31
CA VAL A 193 18.12 -12.65 -4.84
C VAL A 193 19.37 -11.82 -5.09
N PHE A 194 19.27 -10.73 -5.85
CA PHE A 194 20.42 -9.91 -6.24
C PHE A 194 20.86 -8.90 -5.17
N GLY A 195 20.26 -8.97 -3.97
CA GLY A 195 20.71 -8.18 -2.82
C GLY A 195 20.34 -6.70 -2.88
N GLY A 196 19.33 -6.31 -3.69
CA GLY A 196 18.85 -4.93 -3.78
C GLY A 196 18.57 -4.30 -2.41
N THR A 197 18.03 -5.06 -1.46
CA THR A 197 17.80 -4.60 -0.08
C THR A 197 19.09 -4.15 0.61
N LYS A 198 20.19 -4.91 0.44
CA LYS A 198 21.51 -4.57 1.01
C LYS A 198 22.09 -3.33 0.32
N THR A 199 21.93 -3.23 -1.00
CA THR A 199 22.38 -2.08 -1.79
C THR A 199 21.70 -0.80 -1.34
N PHE A 200 20.37 -0.78 -1.27
CA PHE A 200 19.61 0.39 -0.81
C PHE A 200 19.88 0.74 0.65
N LYS A 201 20.08 -0.25 1.53
CA LYS A 201 20.50 0.00 2.91
C LYS A 201 21.86 0.71 2.97
N LYS A 202 22.85 0.26 2.20
CA LYS A 202 24.18 0.90 2.11
C LYS A 202 24.09 2.33 1.57
N ILE A 203 23.31 2.53 0.51
CA ILE A 203 23.10 3.87 -0.08
C ILE A 203 22.44 4.79 0.94
N ASN A 204 21.38 4.32 1.62
CA ASN A 204 20.69 5.10 2.63
C ASN A 204 21.60 5.48 3.81
N MET A 205 22.47 4.56 4.28
CA MET A 205 23.45 4.87 5.33
C MET A 205 24.49 5.92 4.90
N LYS A 206 24.90 5.93 3.63
CA LYS A 206 25.83 6.96 3.12
C LYS A 206 25.20 8.34 3.04
N ILE A 207 23.92 8.39 2.70
CA ILE A 207 23.19 9.63 2.42
C ILE A 207 22.56 10.20 3.69
N ASN A 208 22.08 9.34 4.58
CA ASN A 208 21.55 9.67 5.89
C ASN A 208 22.45 8.99 6.95
N PRO A 209 23.69 9.47 7.18
CA PRO A 209 24.49 8.98 8.28
C PRO A 209 23.70 9.21 9.57
N VAL A 210 23.44 8.13 10.31
CA VAL A 210 22.83 8.23 11.64
C VAL A 210 23.81 9.04 12.48
N ASP A 211 23.38 10.21 12.95
CA ASP A 211 24.17 10.98 13.90
C ASP A 211 24.27 10.13 15.17
N THR A 212 25.45 9.61 15.46
CA THR A 212 25.69 8.61 16.53
C THR A 212 25.31 9.13 17.91
N LYS A 213 25.12 10.45 18.06
CA LYS A 213 24.68 11.11 19.30
C LYS A 213 23.25 10.77 19.70
N ASP A 214 22.32 10.57 18.76
CA ASP A 214 20.91 10.27 19.10
C ASP A 214 20.69 8.81 19.53
N THR A 215 21.61 7.92 19.13
CA THR A 215 21.55 6.49 19.49
C THR A 215 22.08 6.24 20.91
N GLU A 216 23.01 7.06 21.39
CA GLU A 216 23.47 7.04 22.78
C GLU A 216 22.48 7.71 23.74
N ALA A 217 21.81 8.80 23.32
CA ALA A 217 20.79 9.47 24.11
C ALA A 217 19.53 8.60 24.33
N SER A 218 19.18 7.75 23.36
CA SER A 218 18.06 6.80 23.49
C SER A 218 18.39 5.57 24.32
N LYS A 219 19.67 5.15 24.37
CA LYS A 219 20.14 4.10 25.29
C LYS A 219 20.24 4.56 26.74
N LYS A 220 20.70 5.80 26.98
CA LYS A 220 20.77 6.39 28.33
C LYS A 220 19.41 6.71 28.98
N LYS A 221 18.31 6.64 28.24
CA LYS A 221 16.95 6.82 28.78
C LYS A 221 16.29 5.52 29.24
N ILE A 222 16.97 4.38 29.09
CA ILE A 222 16.48 3.04 29.44
C ILE A 222 17.29 2.44 30.61
N GLU A 223 18.32 3.15 31.09
CA GLU A 223 18.97 2.94 32.40
C GLU A 223 18.45 3.99 33.39
#